data_AF-A0AB34QTK9-F1
#
_entry.id   AF-A0AB34QTK9-F1
#
_cell.length_a   1.000
_cell.length_b   1.000
_cell.length_c   1.000
_cell.angle_alpha   90.00
_cell.angle_beta   90.00
_cell.angle_gamma   90.00
#
_symmetry.space_group_name_H-M   'P 1'
#
loop_
_entity.id
_entity.type
_entity.pdbx_description
1 polymer ?
#
loop_
_entity_poly.entity_id
_entity_poly.type
_entity_poly.pdbx_seq_one_letter_code
_entity_poly.pdbx_strand_id
1 'polypeptide(L)' 'MGFELKLNTKKNNTAPYPLCTLKERLIKDKAVDMRNNYRIIDLENGFVKVVPIDENKLVR' A
#
# COMPACT_ATOMS: atom_id res chain seq x y z
N MET A 1 -35.12 -9.81 13.70
CA MET A 1 -33.84 -10.54 13.85
C MET A 1 -32.71 -9.52 13.75
N GLY A 2 -32.01 -9.24 14.85
CA GLY A 2 -30.90 -8.29 14.86
C GLY A 2 -29.59 -9.00 14.50
N PHE A 3 -28.81 -8.42 13.59
CA PHE A 3 -27.47 -8.90 13.29
C PHE A 3 -26.47 -8.23 14.25
N GLU A 4 -25.79 -9.03 15.07
CA GLU A 4 -24.64 -8.57 15.85
C GLU A 4 -23.38 -8.61 14.97
N LEU A 5 -22.82 -7.44 14.63
CA LEU A 5 -21.49 -7.33 14.05
C LEU A 5 -20.44 -7.42 15.15
N LYS A 6 -19.89 -8.62 15.37
CA LYS A 6 -18.75 -8.83 16.29
C LYS A 6 -17.44 -8.43 15.60
N LEU A 7 -17.00 -7.19 15.83
CA LEU A 7 -15.67 -6.73 15.40
C LEU A 7 -14.58 -7.51 16.16
N ASN A 8 -13.86 -8.37 15.44
CA ASN A 8 -12.74 -9.13 15.98
C ASN A 8 -11.48 -8.24 16.06
N THR A 9 -11.39 -7.42 17.11
CA THR A 9 -10.32 -6.44 17.33
C THR A 9 -8.99 -7.04 17.78
N LYS A 10 -8.94 -8.33 18.12
CA LYS A 10 -7.76 -8.96 18.76
C LYS A 10 -6.58 -9.26 17.84
N LYS A 11 -6.75 -9.26 16.51
CA LYS A 11 -5.68 -9.67 15.56
C LYS A 11 -5.29 -8.64 14.49
N ASN A 12 -6.08 -7.58 14.28
CA ASN A 12 -6.00 -6.81 13.03
C ASN A 12 -5.54 -5.35 13.19
N ASN A 13 -5.26 -4.88 14.42
CA ASN A 13 -4.92 -3.47 14.66
C ASN A 13 -3.42 -3.20 14.82
N THR A 14 -2.56 -4.18 14.53
CA THR A 14 -1.12 -3.94 14.54
C THR A 14 -0.75 -3.21 13.26
N ALA A 15 -0.41 -1.92 13.38
CA ALA A 15 0.10 -1.16 12.23
C ALA A 15 1.31 -1.92 11.65
N PRO A 16 1.39 -2.12 10.31
CA PRO A 16 2.44 -2.93 9.69
C PRO A 16 3.87 -2.43 10.00
N TYR A 17 4.03 -1.18 10.45
CA TYR A 17 5.29 -0.63 10.95
C TYR A 17 5.04 0.41 12.07
N PRO A 18 4.86 -0.02 13.33
CA PRO A 18 4.35 0.85 14.40
C PRO A 18 5.35 1.92 14.85
N LEU A 19 6.64 1.74 14.57
CA LEU A 19 7.74 2.60 15.02
C LEU A 19 8.55 3.21 13.86
N CYS A 20 8.07 3.10 12.62
CA CYS A 20 8.81 3.60 11.45
C CYS A 20 8.28 4.96 10.99
N THR A 21 9.20 5.83 10.57
CA THR A 21 8.86 7.08 9.89
C THR A 21 8.15 6.79 8.56
N LEU A 22 7.45 7.78 8.00
CA LEU A 22 6.83 7.63 6.68
C LEU A 22 7.84 7.18 5.62
N LYS A 23 9.03 7.79 5.61
CA LYS A 23 10.09 7.45 4.66
C LYS A 23 10.49 5.98 4.76
N GLU A 24 10.76 5.50 5.96
CA GLU A 24 11.15 4.10 6.19
C GLU A 24 10.05 3.11 5.77
N ARG A 25 8.78 3.46 5.99
CA ARG A 25 7.64 2.64 5.55
C ARG A 25 7.59 2.54 4.03
N LEU A 26 7.74 3.67 3.33
CA LEU A 26 7.75 3.70 1.87
C LEU A 26 8.92 2.89 1.29
N ILE A 27 10.10 2.93 1.92
CA ILE A 27 11.25 2.11 1.52
C ILE A 27 10.97 0.62 1.73
N LYS A 28 10.46 0.24 2.91
CA LYS A 28 10.15 -1.16 3.24
C LYS A 28 9.07 -1.76 2.33
N ASP A 29 8.05 -0.97 2.03
CA ASP A 29 6.96 -1.35 1.12
C ASP A 29 7.37 -1.29 -0.36
N LYS A 30 8.63 -0.92 -0.66
CA LYS A 30 9.12 -0.76 -2.04
C LYS A 30 8.18 0.14 -2.86
N ALA A 31 7.76 1.25 -2.24
CA ALA A 31 6.77 2.15 -2.80
C ALA A 31 7.27 2.76 -4.13
N VAL A 32 6.33 2.89 -5.07
CA VAL A 32 6.57 3.49 -6.37
C VAL A 32 6.67 5.00 -6.22
N ASP A 33 7.70 5.61 -6.81
CA ASP A 33 7.81 7.06 -6.88
C ASP A 33 6.84 7.62 -7.93
N MET A 34 5.72 8.18 -7.44
CA MET A 34 4.67 8.76 -8.27
C MET A 34 5.02 10.11 -8.90
N ARG A 35 6.20 10.69 -8.62
CA ARG A 35 6.59 11.96 -9.24
C ARG A 35 7.17 11.76 -10.63
N ASN A 36 8.06 10.78 -10.78
CA ASN A 36 8.88 10.62 -11.99
C ASN A 36 9.07 9.16 -12.43
N ASN A 37 8.55 8.18 -11.70
CA ASN A 37 8.84 6.77 -11.94
C ASN A 37 7.60 5.89 -11.76
N TYR A 38 6.49 6.24 -12.41
CA TYR A 38 5.28 5.43 -12.38
C TYR A 38 4.62 5.32 -13.75
N ARG A 39 3.95 4.19 -13.97
CA ARG A 39 2.98 3.99 -15.04
C ARG A 39 1.70 3.40 -14.44
N ILE A 40 0.57 3.73 -15.06
CA ILE A 40 -0.74 3.21 -14.68
C ILE A 40 -1.14 2.17 -15.71
N ILE A 41 -1.57 1.00 -15.26
CA ILE A 41 -2.11 -0.08 -16.08
C ILE A 41 -3.57 -0.24 -15.70
N ASP A 42 -4.48 -0.05 -16.66
CA ASP A 42 -5.89 -0.38 -16.49
C ASP A 42 -6.06 -1.90 -16.45
N LEU A 43 -6.84 -2.40 -15.50
CA LEU A 43 -7.14 -3.83 -15.35
C LEU A 43 -8.50 -4.20 -15.97
N GLU A 44 -9.19 -3.26 -16.61
CA GLU A 44 -10.47 -3.43 -17.32
C GLU A 44 -11.63 -3.95 -16.45
N ASN A 45 -11.46 -3.88 -15.13
CA ASN A 45 -12.44 -4.30 -14.12
C ASN A 45 -12.82 -3.15 -13.17
N GLY A 46 -12.55 -1.91 -13.60
CA GLY A 46 -12.73 -0.70 -12.80
C GLY A 46 -11.59 -0.42 -11.82
N PHE A 47 -10.55 -1.25 -11.80
CA PHE A 47 -9.35 -1.03 -11.00
C PHE A 47 -8.15 -0.69 -11.89
N VAL A 48 -7.19 0.01 -11.30
CA VAL A 48 -5.92 0.36 -11.95
C VAL A 48 -4.75 -0.11 -11.08
N LYS A 49 -3.66 -0.50 -11.73
CA LYS A 49 -2.41 -0.88 -11.07
C LYS A 49 -1.34 0.17 -11.36
N VAL A 50 -0.74 0.72 -10.31
CA VAL A 50 0.43 1.60 -10.41
C VAL A 50 1.68 0.75 -10.28
N VAL A 51 2.58 0.85 -11.26
CA VAL A 51 3.86 0.12 -11.26
C VAL A 51 5.00 1.06 -11.62
N PRO A 52 6.23 0.81 -11.18
CA PRO A 52 7.36 1.65 -11.54
C PRO A 52 7.72 1.50 -13.02
N ILE A 53 8.30 2.56 -13.61
CA ILE A 53 8.89 2.47 -14.96
C ILE A 53 10.27 1.80 -14.86
N ASP A 54 11.04 2.16 -13.83
CA ASP A 54 12.35 1.63 -13.48
C ASP A 54 12.32 1.11 -12.03
N GLU A 55 12.47 -0.20 -11.86
CA GLU A 55 12.46 -0.86 -10.55
C GLU A 55 13.61 -0.42 -9.64
N ASN A 56 14.68 0.17 -10.20
CA ASN A 56 15.79 0.67 -9.42
C ASN A 56 15.48 2.03 -8.77
N LYS A 57 14.47 2.76 -9.26
CA LYS A 57 14.09 4.11 -8.80
C LYS A 57 12.89 4.11 -7.86
N LEU A 58 12.72 3.04 -7.08
CA LEU A 58 11.77 3.01 -5.98
C LEU A 58 12.21 3.98 -4.87
N VAL A 59 11.30 4.31 -3.95
CA VAL A 59 11.61 5.19 -2.81
C VAL A 59 12.74 4.58 -1.96
N ARG A 60 13.77 5.39 -1.66
CA ARG A 60 14.99 5.03 -0.92
C ARG A 60 15.30 6.03 0.22
#